data_AF-A0AAN9G8V2-F1
#
_entry.id   AF-A0AAN9G8V2-F1
#
_cell.length_a   1.000
_cell.length_b   1.000
_cell.length_c   1.000
_cell.angle_alpha   90.00
_cell.angle_beta   90.00
_cell.angle_gamma   90.00
#
_symmetry.space_group_name_H-M   'P 1'
#
loop_
_entity.id
_entity.type
_entity.pdbx_description
1 polymer ?
#
loop_
_entity_poly.entity_id
_entity_poly.type
_entity_poly.pdbx_seq_one_letter_code
_entity_poly.pdbx_strand_id
1 'polypeptide(L)'
;MDAFRCLALTCLLVGCLFITAEAHFTACNQKNDTLCLEGNDSYEGVRMFLKNTNYFWFGDDYATNCPNDKHKPIHCMNLAPDYQSIITRMRMSHDNDTEGVMQVLNVHYMAPAGSFMGCGTRVEVPALNTTIDSVHSVHDNAWSLQHRPDVMWTSKTDAAYTLVFWDAGHFMLQGMWVNIKGGSLKDGQEVIPYAGPLNPYMRKNPYVLALYEQSTTLPDISAAFDFVRNLHMMDGHVKLNLLVDHMNLTGPVGIGLVTTEVDEYSAMMTGRGMHLVNYCPHLTTIALRQRTDVPFLNVSDTDFNLSVDELTVSVEVTYSPPEFSAMSCCQNHTVPKNTRHADSRFMAMVEPVFTRMTPHVRLVPTPLRDDPYYFAHRMFTLLFVDVTEEMTNSSQSNYYLHWQVINIRDPMLQTGNTTMGYLGSMVTFSAKYPKRIYAYLLYEQRGLLTSDQVGSNFSGAACPMPIEGRCSFNLRKFQKDLNLTPVGASGHISAPDGWSRLQGHMKLGMPKSSACLDVKDYSDPCPKIPECTSGVTSLPPLNMAALVVVSVLVSLSVF
;
A
#
# COMPACT_ATOMS: atom_id res chain seq x y z
N MET A 1 53.25 32.61 -44.15
CA MET A 1 51.84 32.74 -44.53
C MET A 1 51.37 31.37 -45.01
N ASP A 2 51.47 30.36 -44.16
CA ASP A 2 50.49 30.00 -43.11
C ASP A 2 49.29 29.28 -43.77
N ALA A 3 48.91 28.06 -43.43
CA ALA A 3 49.10 27.32 -42.20
C ALA A 3 49.13 25.80 -42.42
N PHE A 4 50.11 25.19 -41.75
CA PHE A 4 50.16 23.79 -41.33
C PHE A 4 49.21 23.58 -40.14
N ARG A 5 48.70 22.34 -39.99
CA ARG A 5 48.31 21.61 -38.75
C ARG A 5 46.89 21.03 -38.77
N CYS A 6 46.80 19.72 -38.91
CA CYS A 6 46.20 18.84 -37.89
C CYS A 6 46.54 17.38 -38.21
N LEU A 7 47.60 16.91 -37.55
CA LEU A 7 48.04 15.51 -37.48
C LEU A 7 48.40 15.30 -36.01
N ALA A 8 47.50 14.65 -35.27
CA ALA A 8 47.60 14.28 -33.85
C ALA A 8 46.25 13.62 -33.49
N LEU A 9 46.12 12.52 -32.75
CA LEU A 9 47.05 11.67 -32.05
C LEU A 9 46.17 10.49 -31.56
N THR A 10 46.16 9.36 -32.26
CA THR A 10 45.53 8.12 -31.77
C THR A 10 46.50 7.45 -30.81
N CYS A 11 46.49 7.90 -29.55
CA CYS A 11 47.19 7.23 -28.46
C CYS A 11 46.19 6.51 -27.55
N LEU A 12 46.39 5.19 -27.50
CA LEU A 12 46.05 4.25 -26.44
C LEU A 12 45.68 4.89 -25.09
N LEU A 13 44.44 4.70 -24.67
CA LEU A 13 44.03 4.69 -23.27
C LEU A 13 43.26 3.39 -23.03
N VAL A 14 44.01 2.33 -22.76
CA VAL A 14 43.52 1.19 -21.98
C VAL A 14 43.34 1.72 -20.56
N GLY A 15 42.16 2.28 -20.30
CA GLY A 15 41.74 2.64 -18.95
C GLY A 15 41.38 1.36 -18.21
N CYS A 16 42.20 0.98 -17.24
CA CYS A 16 41.79 0.09 -16.17
C CYS A 16 40.51 0.68 -15.54
N LEU A 17 39.37 0.06 -15.83
CA LEU A 17 38.16 0.19 -15.03
C LEU A 17 38.47 -0.43 -13.67
N PHE A 18 39.02 0.38 -12.77
CA PHE A 18 38.87 0.13 -11.34
C PHE A 18 37.37 0.23 -11.07
N ILE A 19 36.73 -0.94 -10.91
CA ILE A 19 35.43 -1.04 -10.25
C ILE A 19 35.71 -0.65 -8.79
N THR A 20 35.64 0.64 -8.50
CA THR A 20 35.47 1.10 -7.12
C THR A 20 34.04 0.76 -6.77
N ALA A 21 33.86 -0.27 -5.95
CA ALA A 21 32.62 -0.44 -5.21
C ALA A 21 32.44 0.84 -4.38
N GLU A 22 31.56 1.74 -4.82
CA GLU A 22 31.05 2.79 -3.96
C GLU A 22 30.28 2.09 -2.84
N ALA A 23 30.95 1.91 -1.69
CA ALA A 23 30.25 1.69 -0.45
C ALA A 23 29.37 2.92 -0.25
N HIS A 24 28.07 2.76 -0.48
CA HIS A 24 27.09 3.74 -0.03
C HIS A 24 27.18 3.83 1.49
N PHE A 25 28.01 4.74 1.98
CA PHE A 25 27.87 5.27 3.34
C PHE A 25 26.59 6.12 3.33
N THR A 26 25.45 5.48 3.54
CA THR A 26 24.26 6.21 3.97
C THR A 26 24.62 6.87 5.29
N ALA A 27 24.79 8.19 5.29
CA ALA A 27 25.01 8.92 6.53
C ALA A 27 23.88 8.58 7.49
N CYS A 28 24.23 8.16 8.71
CA CYS A 28 23.31 7.93 9.82
C CYS A 28 22.19 8.98 9.79
N ASN A 29 20.99 8.53 9.45
CA ASN A 29 19.89 9.45 9.19
C ASN A 29 19.52 10.09 10.54
N GLN A 30 19.55 11.43 10.61
CA GLN A 30 19.29 12.21 11.84
C GLN A 30 17.83 12.11 12.33
N LYS A 31 16.98 11.36 11.64
CA LYS A 31 15.67 10.93 12.14
C LYS A 31 15.91 9.64 12.92
N ASN A 32 15.58 9.63 14.21
CA ASN A 32 15.68 8.57 15.24
C ASN A 32 15.44 7.07 14.87
N ASP A 33 15.33 6.72 13.60
CA ASP A 33 14.94 5.41 13.11
C ASP A 33 16.10 4.41 12.95
N THR A 34 17.33 4.90 12.79
CA THR A 34 18.53 4.06 12.61
C THR A 34 19.36 4.01 13.88
N LEU A 35 19.50 2.82 14.49
CA LEU A 35 20.50 2.57 15.51
C LEU A 35 21.86 2.51 14.79
N CYS A 36 22.64 3.58 14.84
CA CYS A 36 24.00 3.56 14.31
C CYS A 36 24.93 2.93 15.35
N LEU A 37 25.28 1.67 15.13
CA LEU A 37 26.22 0.99 16.00
C LEU A 37 27.64 1.32 15.54
N GLU A 38 28.25 2.26 16.25
CA GLU A 38 29.67 2.58 16.12
C GLU A 38 30.49 1.36 16.58
N GLY A 39 30.95 0.58 15.61
CA GLY A 39 31.92 -0.49 15.80
C GLY A 39 32.88 -0.51 14.62
N ASN A 40 34.18 -0.48 14.90
CA ASN A 40 35.22 -0.52 13.87
C ASN A 40 35.21 -1.84 13.06
N ASP A 41 34.50 -2.86 13.54
CA ASP A 41 34.25 -4.15 12.88
C ASP A 41 32.74 -4.43 12.80
N SER A 42 32.23 -4.75 11.60
CA SER A 42 30.79 -4.81 11.29
C SER A 42 29.97 -5.84 12.08
N TYR A 43 30.60 -6.88 12.65
CA TYR A 43 29.89 -7.94 13.40
C TYR A 43 29.68 -7.61 14.88
N GLU A 44 30.52 -6.76 15.49
CA GLU A 44 30.31 -6.32 16.89
C GLU A 44 29.06 -5.44 17.02
N GLY A 45 28.78 -4.62 16.01
CA GLY A 45 27.50 -3.91 15.90
C GLY A 45 26.33 -4.89 15.89
N VAL A 46 26.35 -5.91 15.02
CA VAL A 46 25.28 -6.92 14.98
C VAL A 46 25.12 -7.63 16.33
N ARG A 47 26.21 -7.99 17.01
CA ARG A 47 26.17 -8.60 18.35
C ARG A 47 25.48 -7.69 19.37
N MET A 48 25.80 -6.41 19.41
CA MET A 48 25.12 -5.43 20.27
C MET A 48 23.63 -5.32 19.94
N PHE A 49 23.28 -5.30 18.65
CA PHE A 49 21.89 -5.23 18.21
C PHE A 49 21.08 -6.45 18.66
N LEU A 50 21.65 -7.65 18.58
CA LEU A 50 21.01 -8.89 19.02
C LEU A 50 20.70 -8.92 20.52
N LYS A 51 21.51 -8.22 21.34
CA LYS A 51 21.35 -8.09 22.79
C LYS A 51 20.42 -6.96 23.19
N ASN A 52 20.07 -6.06 22.28
CA ASN A 52 19.31 -4.85 22.60
C ASN A 52 17.88 -5.20 23.04
N THR A 53 17.53 -4.80 24.26
CA THR A 53 16.20 -5.00 24.87
C THR A 53 15.28 -3.79 24.72
N ASN A 54 15.76 -2.65 24.22
CA ASN A 54 14.98 -1.41 24.14
C ASN A 54 14.49 -1.09 22.72
N TYR A 55 15.02 -1.76 21.70
CA TYR A 55 14.71 -1.41 20.31
C TYR A 55 13.43 -2.06 19.77
N PHE A 56 13.11 -3.27 20.23
CA PHE A 56 11.99 -4.04 19.70
C PHE A 56 10.78 -4.07 20.62
N TRP A 57 9.61 -4.27 20.01
CA TRP A 57 8.33 -4.20 20.71
C TRP A 57 8.17 -5.18 21.87
N PHE A 58 8.91 -6.28 21.86
CA PHE A 58 8.86 -7.34 22.85
C PHE A 58 9.89 -7.17 23.99
N GLY A 59 10.58 -6.04 24.03
CA GLY A 59 11.67 -5.74 24.96
C GLY A 59 11.22 -5.13 26.30
N ASP A 60 12.08 -4.32 26.92
CA ASP A 60 11.89 -3.76 28.27
C ASP A 60 10.62 -2.89 28.37
N ASP A 61 10.33 -2.12 27.32
CA ASP A 61 9.13 -1.27 27.27
C ASP A 61 7.84 -2.04 26.94
N TYR A 62 7.90 -3.36 26.74
CA TYR A 62 6.72 -4.14 26.35
C TYR A 62 5.61 -4.05 27.41
N ALA A 63 5.93 -4.19 28.70
CA ALA A 63 4.93 -4.14 29.76
C ALA A 63 4.22 -2.77 29.87
N THR A 64 4.94 -1.70 29.58
CA THR A 64 4.41 -0.33 29.51
C THR A 64 3.53 -0.14 28.28
N ASN A 65 3.99 -0.62 27.14
CA ASN A 65 3.33 -0.42 25.84
C ASN A 65 2.19 -1.41 25.57
N CYS A 66 2.11 -2.50 26.34
CA CYS A 66 1.12 -3.56 26.23
C CYS A 66 0.68 -4.02 27.63
N PRO A 67 -0.06 -3.18 28.38
CA PRO A 67 -0.52 -3.50 29.72
C PRO A 67 -1.40 -4.76 29.73
N ASN A 68 -1.37 -5.48 30.85
CA ASN A 68 -2.13 -6.72 31.05
C ASN A 68 -3.64 -6.44 31.21
N ASP A 69 -4.30 -6.08 30.12
CA ASP A 69 -5.76 -6.01 30.06
C ASP A 69 -6.38 -7.33 29.61
N LYS A 70 -7.63 -7.56 30.03
CA LYS A 70 -8.40 -8.79 29.70
C LYS A 70 -8.64 -8.99 28.19
N HIS A 71 -8.46 -7.93 27.40
CA HIS A 71 -8.56 -7.92 25.94
C HIS A 71 -7.24 -7.40 25.37
N LYS A 72 -6.19 -8.25 25.38
CA LYS A 72 -4.91 -7.85 24.77
C LYS A 72 -5.14 -7.64 23.27
N PRO A 73 -4.84 -6.44 22.73
CA PRO A 73 -4.86 -6.24 21.29
C PRO A 73 -3.93 -7.26 20.61
N ILE A 74 -4.26 -7.69 19.40
CA ILE A 74 -3.44 -8.65 18.65
C ILE A 74 -1.98 -8.19 18.45
N HIS A 75 -1.75 -6.87 18.38
CA HIS A 75 -0.41 -6.28 18.32
C HIS A 75 0.39 -6.36 19.64
N CYS A 76 -0.25 -6.80 20.71
CA CYS A 76 0.33 -7.08 22.02
C CYS A 76 0.38 -8.59 22.31
N MET A 77 0.37 -9.43 21.27
CA MET A 77 0.56 -10.87 21.44
C MET A 77 2.05 -11.20 21.51
N ASN A 78 2.63 -11.15 22.72
CA ASN A 78 3.99 -11.62 22.98
C ASN A 78 3.97 -13.06 23.51
N LEU A 79 4.47 -13.99 22.70
CA LEU A 79 4.48 -15.43 23.00
C LEU A 79 5.56 -15.83 24.02
N ALA A 80 6.55 -14.97 24.23
CA ALA A 80 7.69 -15.26 25.08
C ALA A 80 8.12 -13.97 25.82
N PRO A 81 7.28 -13.46 26.74
CA PRO A 81 7.51 -12.18 27.41
C PRO A 81 8.78 -12.15 28.28
N ASP A 82 9.26 -13.32 28.72
CA ASP A 82 10.48 -13.44 29.53
C ASP A 82 11.78 -13.29 28.72
N TYR A 83 11.68 -13.20 27.39
CA TYR A 83 12.82 -13.08 26.47
C TYR A 83 12.72 -11.76 25.70
N GLN A 84 13.53 -10.79 26.14
CA GLN A 84 13.39 -9.38 25.77
C GLN A 84 14.32 -8.94 24.61
N SER A 85 15.20 -9.82 24.13
CA SER A 85 16.13 -9.53 23.03
C SER A 85 16.07 -10.60 21.95
N ILE A 86 16.62 -10.33 20.76
CA ILE A 86 16.62 -11.31 19.66
C ILE A 86 17.37 -12.58 20.09
N ILE A 87 18.55 -12.44 20.70
CA ILE A 87 19.39 -13.60 21.05
C ILE A 87 18.74 -14.49 22.12
N THR A 88 18.12 -13.88 23.13
CA THR A 88 17.44 -14.63 24.21
C THR A 88 16.24 -15.41 23.67
N ARG A 89 15.52 -14.85 22.70
CA ARG A 89 14.42 -15.52 22.00
C ARG A 89 14.88 -16.65 21.09
N MET A 90 15.96 -16.44 20.31
CA MET A 90 16.52 -17.47 19.44
C MET A 90 16.97 -18.70 20.24
N ARG A 91 17.58 -18.47 21.42
CA ARG A 91 18.10 -19.54 22.28
C ARG A 91 17.06 -20.07 23.27
N MET A 92 15.91 -19.40 23.43
CA MET A 92 14.96 -19.63 24.52
C MET A 92 15.66 -19.68 25.89
N SER A 93 16.64 -18.79 26.09
CA SER A 93 17.49 -18.70 27.28
C SER A 93 17.65 -17.24 27.69
N HIS A 94 17.84 -16.98 28.99
CA HIS A 94 18.21 -15.65 29.48
C HIS A 94 19.67 -15.29 29.21
N ASP A 95 20.46 -16.25 28.72
CA ASP A 95 21.81 -16.01 28.25
C ASP A 95 21.81 -15.11 27.01
N ASN A 96 22.55 -14.01 27.10
CA ASN A 96 22.70 -13.02 26.03
C ASN A 96 24.04 -13.17 25.30
N ASP A 97 24.73 -14.29 25.45
CA ASP A 97 25.97 -14.59 24.74
C ASP A 97 25.77 -14.56 23.21
N THR A 98 26.67 -13.87 22.53
CA THR A 98 26.71 -13.72 21.07
C THR A 98 28.08 -14.07 20.51
N GLU A 99 28.98 -14.66 21.31
CA GLU A 99 30.36 -14.95 20.90
C GLU A 99 30.44 -15.94 19.74
N GLY A 100 29.40 -16.75 19.54
CA GLY A 100 29.27 -17.62 18.37
C GLY A 100 29.13 -16.86 17.05
N VAL A 101 28.63 -15.61 17.05
CA VAL A 101 28.37 -14.83 15.83
C VAL A 101 29.67 -14.22 15.34
N MET A 102 30.29 -14.80 14.31
CA MET A 102 31.63 -14.42 13.86
C MET A 102 31.63 -13.58 12.56
N GLN A 103 30.49 -13.47 11.89
CA GLN A 103 30.38 -12.73 10.64
C GLN A 103 28.97 -12.19 10.39
N VAL A 104 28.89 -11.16 9.56
CA VAL A 104 27.63 -10.63 9.02
C VAL A 104 27.37 -11.26 7.66
N LEU A 105 26.14 -11.68 7.41
CA LEU A 105 25.74 -12.22 6.10
C LEU A 105 25.57 -11.07 5.10
N ASN A 106 26.08 -11.24 3.89
CA ASN A 106 25.80 -10.34 2.78
C ASN A 106 24.46 -10.74 2.15
N VAL A 107 23.41 -9.97 2.45
CA VAL A 107 22.03 -10.24 2.01
C VAL A 107 21.65 -9.25 0.92
N HIS A 108 21.44 -9.73 -0.29
CA HIS A 108 21.16 -8.91 -1.47
C HIS A 108 19.78 -9.21 -2.04
N TYR A 109 18.92 -8.20 -2.09
CA TYR A 109 17.58 -8.28 -2.64
C TYR A 109 17.52 -7.75 -4.07
N MET A 110 16.93 -8.55 -4.95
CA MET A 110 16.57 -8.17 -6.30
C MET A 110 15.07 -8.40 -6.49
N ALA A 111 14.30 -7.33 -6.65
CA ALA A 111 12.88 -7.38 -6.96
C ALA A 111 12.60 -6.56 -8.23
N PRO A 112 11.79 -7.07 -9.18
CA PRO A 112 11.36 -6.29 -10.33
C PRO A 112 10.47 -5.11 -9.90
N ALA A 113 10.22 -4.16 -10.79
CA ALA A 113 9.15 -3.18 -10.56
C ALA A 113 7.78 -3.88 -10.65
N GLY A 114 6.79 -3.40 -9.92
CA GLY A 114 5.46 -3.99 -9.91
C GLY A 114 4.39 -3.08 -9.36
N SER A 115 3.17 -3.59 -9.28
CA SER A 115 2.05 -2.89 -8.64
C SER A 115 1.09 -3.86 -8.00
N PHE A 116 0.42 -3.42 -6.94
CA PHE A 116 -0.62 -4.17 -6.26
C PHE A 116 -1.72 -3.25 -5.73
N MET A 117 -2.88 -3.82 -5.38
CA MET A 117 -3.98 -3.08 -4.76
C MET A 117 -3.92 -3.29 -3.24
N GLY A 118 -3.38 -2.32 -2.51
CA GLY A 118 -3.31 -2.33 -1.05
C GLY A 118 -4.14 -1.20 -0.45
N CYS A 119 -4.93 -1.49 0.58
CA CYS A 119 -5.70 -0.47 1.32
C CYS A 119 -6.58 0.46 0.46
N GLY A 120 -7.17 -0.09 -0.60
CA GLY A 120 -8.04 0.64 -1.53
C GLY A 120 -7.29 1.37 -2.66
N THR A 121 -5.97 1.34 -2.66
CA THR A 121 -5.12 2.15 -3.53
C THR A 121 -4.23 1.26 -4.37
N ARG A 122 -3.98 1.68 -5.61
CA ARG A 122 -2.93 1.05 -6.42
C ARG A 122 -1.59 1.57 -5.96
N VAL A 123 -0.76 0.69 -5.43
CA VAL A 123 0.61 0.99 -5.02
C VAL A 123 1.53 0.54 -6.14
N GLU A 124 2.26 1.49 -6.72
CA GLU A 124 3.35 1.21 -7.64
C GLU A 124 4.65 1.06 -6.84
N VAL A 125 5.39 -0.01 -7.07
CA VAL A 125 6.65 -0.31 -6.38
C VAL A 125 7.78 -0.30 -7.42
N PRO A 126 8.82 0.52 -7.24
CA PRO A 126 9.97 0.50 -8.12
C PRO A 126 10.76 -0.81 -7.98
N ALA A 127 11.58 -1.13 -8.98
CA ALA A 127 12.50 -2.25 -8.86
C ALA A 127 13.47 -2.01 -7.69
N LEU A 128 13.76 -3.06 -6.93
CA LEU A 128 14.73 -3.04 -5.84
C LEU A 128 15.98 -3.81 -6.28
N ASN A 129 17.14 -3.22 -6.07
CA ASN A 129 18.43 -3.87 -6.23
C ASN A 129 19.34 -3.31 -5.13
N THR A 130 19.34 -3.95 -3.96
CA THR A 130 20.02 -3.42 -2.78
C THR A 130 20.59 -4.53 -1.92
N THR A 131 21.72 -4.25 -1.27
CA THR A 131 22.25 -5.09 -0.19
C THR A 131 21.76 -4.53 1.12
N ILE A 132 21.15 -5.38 1.94
CA ILE A 132 20.70 -4.98 3.27
C ILE A 132 21.92 -4.78 4.16
N ASP A 133 21.93 -3.61 4.77
CA ASP A 133 22.83 -3.31 5.85
C ASP A 133 22.29 -3.95 7.13
N SER A 134 22.97 -4.96 7.66
CA SER A 134 22.52 -5.66 8.88
C SER A 134 22.77 -4.86 10.16
N VAL A 135 23.48 -3.72 10.10
CA VAL A 135 23.67 -2.80 11.24
C VAL A 135 22.79 -1.56 11.16
N HIS A 136 22.09 -1.34 10.04
CA HIS A 136 21.09 -0.27 9.91
C HIS A 136 19.72 -0.88 9.62
N SER A 137 18.67 -0.43 10.32
CA SER A 137 17.31 -0.85 9.98
C SER A 137 16.91 -0.28 8.62
N VAL A 138 17.12 -1.06 7.55
CA VAL A 138 16.62 -0.72 6.22
C VAL A 138 15.13 -1.05 6.18
N HIS A 139 14.30 0.00 6.15
CA HIS A 139 12.87 -0.14 5.89
C HIS A 139 12.64 -0.21 4.38
N ASP A 140 12.51 -1.41 3.86
CA ASP A 140 12.03 -1.66 2.51
C ASP A 140 10.62 -2.26 2.53
N ASN A 141 9.85 -2.01 1.47
CA ASN A 141 8.49 -2.52 1.34
C ASN A 141 8.49 -4.07 1.32
N ALA A 142 7.61 -4.69 2.11
CA ALA A 142 7.41 -6.13 2.18
C ALA A 142 7.12 -6.76 0.81
N TRP A 143 6.50 -6.01 -0.12
CA TRP A 143 6.32 -6.43 -1.51
C TRP A 143 7.67 -6.72 -2.20
N SER A 144 8.69 -5.90 -1.98
CA SER A 144 10.02 -6.12 -2.56
C SER A 144 10.70 -7.27 -1.83
N LEU A 145 10.62 -7.27 -0.49
CA LEU A 145 11.28 -8.25 0.36
C LEU A 145 10.65 -9.65 0.30
N GLN A 146 9.48 -9.83 -0.31
CA GLN A 146 8.93 -11.17 -0.58
C GLN A 146 9.73 -11.95 -1.63
N HIS A 147 10.56 -11.27 -2.43
CA HIS A 147 11.46 -11.93 -3.37
C HIS A 147 12.65 -12.51 -2.61
N ARG A 148 12.99 -13.77 -2.90
CA ARG A 148 14.09 -14.47 -2.24
C ARG A 148 15.40 -13.69 -2.45
N PRO A 149 16.13 -13.35 -1.37
CA PRO A 149 17.43 -12.70 -1.51
C PRO A 149 18.51 -13.70 -1.92
N ASP A 150 19.56 -13.16 -2.51
CA ASP A 150 20.86 -13.81 -2.58
C ASP A 150 21.59 -13.59 -1.25
N VAL A 151 22.05 -14.66 -0.62
CA VAL A 151 22.76 -14.58 0.67
C VAL A 151 24.12 -15.22 0.54
N MET A 152 25.16 -14.48 0.92
CA MET A 152 26.55 -14.91 0.82
C MET A 152 27.32 -14.68 2.14
N TRP A 153 28.33 -15.52 2.37
CA TRP A 153 29.21 -15.45 3.54
C TRP A 153 30.57 -16.09 3.24
N THR A 154 31.50 -15.97 4.19
CA THR A 154 32.79 -16.65 4.09
C THR A 154 32.68 -18.04 4.71
N SER A 155 32.74 -19.07 3.87
CA SER A 155 32.63 -20.48 4.27
C SER A 155 33.98 -21.07 4.66
N LYS A 156 33.99 -21.91 5.70
CA LYS A 156 35.13 -22.80 6.00
C LYS A 156 35.21 -23.91 4.96
N THR A 157 36.43 -24.36 4.67
CA THR A 157 36.65 -25.50 3.77
C THR A 157 35.94 -26.75 4.29
N ASP A 158 35.24 -27.47 3.41
CA ASP A 158 34.49 -28.71 3.68
C ASP A 158 33.37 -28.60 4.74
N ALA A 159 32.99 -27.38 5.15
CA ALA A 159 31.87 -27.16 6.05
C ALA A 159 30.54 -27.20 5.29
N ALA A 160 29.51 -27.72 5.94
CA ALA A 160 28.12 -27.63 5.50
C ALA A 160 27.35 -26.71 6.44
N TYR A 161 26.44 -25.91 5.89
CA TYR A 161 25.68 -24.94 6.65
C TYR A 161 24.17 -25.12 6.52
N THR A 162 23.46 -24.75 7.58
CA THR A 162 22.02 -24.51 7.59
C THR A 162 21.76 -23.02 7.75
N LEU A 163 20.99 -22.43 6.83
CA LEU A 163 20.51 -21.05 6.92
C LEU A 163 19.03 -21.06 7.25
N VAL A 164 18.66 -20.31 8.29
CA VAL A 164 17.28 -20.17 8.75
C VAL A 164 16.85 -18.71 8.62
N PHE A 165 15.73 -18.44 7.96
CA PHE A 165 15.09 -17.12 7.96
C PHE A 165 13.89 -17.14 8.92
N TRP A 166 13.97 -16.36 9.99
CA TRP A 166 13.09 -16.53 11.15
C TRP A 166 12.57 -15.18 11.67
N ASP A 167 11.28 -15.10 11.94
CA ASP A 167 10.61 -13.97 12.58
C ASP A 167 10.85 -14.02 14.10
N ALA A 168 11.67 -13.11 14.61
CA ALA A 168 12.04 -13.07 16.02
C ALA A 168 10.97 -12.44 16.93
N GLY A 169 10.01 -11.71 16.38
CA GLY A 169 8.88 -11.21 17.15
C GLY A 169 7.83 -12.29 17.41
N HIS A 170 7.50 -13.06 16.38
CA HIS A 170 6.35 -13.98 16.38
C HIS A 170 6.73 -15.46 16.28
N PHE A 171 8.02 -15.79 16.33
CA PHE A 171 8.53 -17.16 16.29
C PHE A 171 8.07 -17.90 15.03
N MET A 172 8.02 -17.25 13.89
CA MET A 172 7.60 -17.86 12.62
C MET A 172 8.81 -18.19 11.76
N LEU A 173 8.88 -19.41 11.24
CA LEU A 173 9.89 -19.78 10.27
C LEU A 173 9.44 -19.34 8.87
N GLN A 174 10.24 -18.50 8.22
CA GLN A 174 9.94 -17.88 6.91
C GLN A 174 10.81 -18.43 5.77
N GLY A 175 11.74 -19.33 6.07
CA GLY A 175 12.57 -20.00 5.07
C GLY A 175 13.66 -20.83 5.74
N MET A 176 14.07 -21.92 5.10
CA MET A 176 15.12 -22.79 5.63
C MET A 176 15.84 -23.53 4.51
N TRP A 177 17.17 -23.49 4.54
CA TRP A 177 18.04 -24.20 3.61
C TRP A 177 19.09 -24.98 4.38
N VAL A 178 19.40 -26.18 3.91
CA VAL A 178 20.36 -27.10 4.53
C VAL A 178 21.41 -27.54 3.52
N ASN A 179 22.45 -28.19 4.03
CA ASN A 179 23.48 -28.82 3.21
C ASN A 179 24.16 -27.83 2.26
N ILE A 180 24.26 -26.57 2.67
CA ILE A 180 24.85 -25.52 1.86
C ILE A 180 26.36 -25.75 1.87
N LYS A 181 26.90 -26.20 0.74
CA LYS A 181 28.32 -26.46 0.56
C LYS A 181 28.96 -25.25 -0.11
N GLY A 182 29.53 -24.36 0.69
CA GLY A 182 30.15 -23.12 0.22
C GLY A 182 29.59 -21.88 0.93
N GLY A 183 29.90 -20.72 0.37
CA GLY A 183 29.57 -19.40 0.93
C GLY A 183 28.34 -18.75 0.30
N SER A 184 27.44 -19.52 -0.32
CA SER A 184 26.29 -18.99 -1.05
C SER A 184 25.04 -19.83 -0.82
N LEU A 185 23.92 -19.18 -0.56
CA LEU A 185 22.62 -19.83 -0.40
C LEU A 185 22.15 -20.59 -1.65
N LYS A 186 22.68 -20.25 -2.83
CA LYS A 186 22.37 -20.95 -4.10
C LYS A 186 22.84 -22.41 -4.10
N ASP A 187 23.84 -22.73 -3.29
CA ASP A 187 24.41 -24.07 -3.19
C ASP A 187 23.66 -24.95 -2.18
N GLY A 188 22.60 -24.42 -1.57
CA GLY A 188 21.77 -25.08 -0.57
C GLY A 188 20.61 -25.88 -1.11
N GLN A 189 20.12 -26.80 -0.29
CA GLN A 189 18.86 -27.50 -0.51
C GLN A 189 17.75 -26.81 0.29
N GLU A 190 16.70 -26.35 -0.39
CA GLU A 190 15.55 -25.69 0.24
C GLU A 190 14.67 -26.72 0.95
N VAL A 191 14.43 -26.50 2.24
CA VAL A 191 13.53 -27.31 3.08
C VAL A 191 12.20 -26.60 3.24
N ILE A 192 12.26 -25.32 3.60
CA ILE A 192 11.10 -24.44 3.74
C ILE A 192 11.26 -23.31 2.73
N PRO A 193 10.29 -23.13 1.81
CA PRO A 193 10.34 -22.03 0.84
C PRO A 193 10.40 -20.67 1.53
N TYR A 194 11.07 -19.73 0.87
CA TYR A 194 11.10 -18.35 1.32
C TYR A 194 9.72 -17.71 1.19
N ALA A 195 9.18 -17.19 2.30
CA ALA A 195 7.89 -16.50 2.36
C ALA A 195 8.01 -14.97 2.51
N GLY A 196 9.22 -14.44 2.70
CA GLY A 196 9.44 -13.02 2.93
C GLY A 196 9.07 -12.54 4.34
N PRO A 197 9.60 -11.38 4.76
CA PRO A 197 9.14 -10.73 5.98
C PRO A 197 7.74 -10.15 5.75
N LEU A 198 6.83 -10.43 6.68
CA LEU A 198 5.47 -9.92 6.65
C LEU A 198 5.06 -9.50 8.05
N ASN A 199 5.13 -8.20 8.32
CA ASN A 199 4.78 -7.67 9.63
C ASN A 199 3.38 -7.05 9.58
N PRO A 200 2.36 -7.68 10.21
CA PRO A 200 1.07 -7.04 10.32
C PRO A 200 1.10 -5.79 11.19
N TYR A 201 2.08 -5.65 12.09
CA TYR A 201 1.97 -4.70 13.19
C TYR A 201 2.72 -3.39 12.96
N MET A 202 2.25 -2.33 13.63
CA MET A 202 2.84 -0.99 13.57
C MET A 202 4.25 -0.90 14.12
N ARG A 203 4.65 -1.86 14.96
CA ARG A 203 5.96 -1.83 15.60
C ARG A 203 6.94 -2.60 14.74
N LYS A 204 8.16 -2.07 14.63
CA LYS A 204 9.31 -2.71 13.97
C LYS A 204 9.43 -4.17 14.41
N ASN A 205 9.37 -5.08 13.45
CA ASN A 205 9.53 -6.50 13.69
C ASN A 205 10.84 -7.02 13.09
N PRO A 206 11.71 -7.66 13.88
CA PRO A 206 12.95 -8.23 13.38
C PRO A 206 12.77 -9.61 12.76
N TYR A 207 13.37 -9.78 11.60
CA TYR A 207 13.60 -11.05 10.95
C TYR A 207 15.11 -11.32 10.90
N VAL A 208 15.47 -12.56 11.23
CA VAL A 208 16.86 -12.97 11.39
C VAL A 208 17.16 -14.03 10.33
N LEU A 209 18.21 -13.80 9.54
CA LEU A 209 18.90 -14.82 8.78
C LEU A 209 20.02 -15.39 9.65
N ALA A 210 19.80 -16.57 10.23
CA ALA A 210 20.73 -17.22 11.13
C ALA A 210 21.43 -18.38 10.42
N LEU A 211 22.76 -18.28 10.30
CA LEU A 211 23.61 -19.30 9.70
C LEU A 211 24.20 -20.19 10.80
N TYR A 212 24.04 -21.50 10.65
CA TYR A 212 24.56 -22.51 11.56
C TYR A 212 25.48 -23.49 10.83
N GLU A 213 26.52 -23.95 11.52
CA GLU A 213 27.38 -25.03 11.07
C GLU A 213 26.73 -26.38 11.34
N GLN A 214 26.77 -27.27 10.35
CA GLN A 214 26.34 -28.65 10.51
C GLN A 214 27.55 -29.52 10.85
N SER A 215 27.41 -30.40 11.84
CA SER A 215 28.45 -31.40 12.14
C SER A 215 28.68 -32.36 10.97
N THR A 216 27.62 -32.65 10.21
CA THR A 216 27.62 -33.53 9.04
C THR A 216 26.54 -33.08 8.04
N THR A 217 26.71 -33.38 6.76
CA THR A 217 25.62 -33.24 5.77
C THR A 217 24.41 -34.08 6.21
N LEU A 218 23.22 -33.52 6.16
CA LEU A 218 21.98 -34.22 6.49
C LEU A 218 21.61 -35.17 5.35
N PRO A 219 21.50 -36.48 5.62
CA PRO A 219 21.22 -37.47 4.60
C PRO A 219 19.75 -37.46 4.16
N ASP A 220 18.82 -37.08 5.05
CA ASP A 220 17.38 -37.06 4.78
C ASP A 220 16.78 -35.67 5.06
N ILE A 221 16.52 -34.93 3.98
CA ILE A 221 15.89 -33.61 4.02
C ILE A 221 14.41 -33.72 4.41
N SER A 222 13.76 -34.85 4.09
CA SER A 222 12.34 -35.06 4.36
C SER A 222 12.08 -35.13 5.86
N ALA A 223 12.99 -35.77 6.61
CA ALA A 223 12.93 -35.79 8.07
C ALA A 223 13.01 -34.38 8.68
N ALA A 224 13.86 -33.50 8.14
CA ALA A 224 13.95 -32.11 8.59
C ALA A 224 12.65 -31.34 8.27
N PHE A 225 12.08 -31.54 7.08
CA PHE A 225 10.79 -30.96 6.73
C PHE A 225 9.66 -31.44 7.64
N ASP A 226 9.58 -32.75 7.89
CA ASP A 226 8.55 -33.34 8.75
C ASP A 226 8.66 -32.83 10.18
N PHE A 227 9.88 -32.69 10.72
CA PHE A 227 10.10 -32.11 12.04
C PHE A 227 9.60 -30.66 12.13
N VAL A 228 10.00 -29.82 11.17
CA VAL A 228 9.55 -28.42 11.11
C VAL A 228 8.04 -28.32 10.96
N ARG A 229 7.44 -29.13 10.09
CA ARG A 229 5.98 -29.20 9.93
C ARG A 229 5.31 -29.58 11.24
N ASN A 230 5.85 -30.57 11.97
CA ASN A 230 5.28 -30.99 13.25
C ASN A 230 5.39 -29.89 14.31
N LEU A 231 6.50 -29.15 14.38
CA LEU A 231 6.62 -27.97 15.26
C LEU A 231 5.54 -26.93 14.92
N HIS A 232 5.36 -26.63 13.63
CA HIS A 232 4.35 -25.68 13.19
C HIS A 232 2.92 -26.15 13.50
N MET A 233 2.62 -27.45 13.35
CA MET A 233 1.28 -27.98 13.65
C MET A 233 0.95 -28.02 15.14
N MET A 234 1.95 -28.17 16.02
CA MET A 234 1.72 -28.26 17.47
C MET A 234 1.52 -26.88 18.10
N ASP A 235 2.42 -25.93 17.80
CA ASP A 235 2.47 -24.64 18.49
C ASP A 235 2.13 -23.45 17.58
N GLY A 236 2.04 -23.62 16.25
CA GLY A 236 1.95 -22.50 15.30
C GLY A 236 3.25 -21.67 15.20
N HIS A 237 4.22 -21.97 16.05
CA HIS A 237 5.45 -21.22 16.28
C HIS A 237 6.64 -22.18 16.30
N VAL A 238 7.76 -21.74 15.74
CA VAL A 238 9.02 -22.48 15.66
C VAL A 238 10.01 -21.84 16.61
N LYS A 239 10.21 -22.45 17.78
CA LYS A 239 11.28 -22.11 18.71
C LYS A 239 12.60 -22.60 18.12
N LEU A 240 13.50 -21.67 17.82
CA LEU A 240 14.69 -21.96 17.03
C LEU A 240 15.67 -22.91 17.77
N ASN A 241 15.73 -22.84 19.10
CA ASN A 241 16.54 -23.76 19.90
C ASN A 241 16.15 -25.24 19.70
N LEU A 242 14.86 -25.56 19.56
CA LEU A 242 14.41 -26.93 19.31
C LEU A 242 14.89 -27.45 17.95
N LEU A 243 14.94 -26.58 16.94
CA LEU A 243 15.47 -26.89 15.62
C LEU A 243 16.98 -27.13 15.69
N VAL A 244 17.71 -26.24 16.36
CA VAL A 244 19.16 -26.32 16.56
C VAL A 244 19.54 -27.63 17.26
N ASP A 245 18.84 -27.98 18.34
CA ASP A 245 19.08 -29.19 19.11
C ASP A 245 18.76 -30.46 18.30
N HIS A 246 17.61 -30.49 17.62
CA HIS A 246 17.17 -31.64 16.82
C HIS A 246 18.14 -31.95 15.68
N MET A 247 18.68 -30.90 15.05
CA MET A 247 19.56 -31.02 13.89
C MET A 247 21.05 -31.01 14.25
N ASN A 248 21.39 -30.98 15.55
CA ASN A 248 22.76 -30.91 16.07
C ASN A 248 23.58 -29.78 15.41
N LEU A 249 23.00 -28.59 15.35
CA LEU A 249 23.60 -27.42 14.73
C LEU A 249 24.50 -26.66 15.70
N THR A 250 25.63 -26.14 15.21
CA THR A 250 26.54 -25.27 15.99
C THR A 250 26.40 -23.82 15.52
N GLY A 251 26.15 -22.88 16.43
CA GLY A 251 26.03 -21.46 16.10
C GLY A 251 24.94 -20.71 16.87
N PRO A 252 24.43 -19.58 16.34
CA PRO A 252 24.64 -19.07 14.97
C PRO A 252 26.07 -18.54 14.76
N VAL A 253 26.69 -18.89 13.63
CA VAL A 253 28.03 -18.45 13.23
C VAL A 253 28.02 -17.20 12.35
N GLY A 254 26.88 -16.89 11.74
CA GLY A 254 26.67 -15.69 10.95
C GLY A 254 25.23 -15.20 11.06
N ILE A 255 25.04 -13.89 11.00
CA ILE A 255 23.73 -13.26 11.15
C ILE A 255 23.52 -12.21 10.06
N GLY A 256 22.33 -12.22 9.45
CA GLY A 256 21.77 -11.10 8.70
C GLY A 256 20.47 -10.65 9.36
N LEU A 257 20.19 -9.35 9.31
CA LEU A 257 19.02 -8.77 9.96
C LEU A 257 18.19 -7.98 8.97
N VAL A 258 16.88 -8.21 9.00
CA VAL A 258 15.90 -7.45 8.24
C VAL A 258 14.85 -6.97 9.23
N THR A 259 14.56 -5.67 9.23
CA THR A 259 13.49 -5.12 10.07
C THR A 259 12.40 -4.60 9.15
N THR A 260 11.15 -4.94 9.44
CA THR A 260 10.01 -4.41 8.70
C THR A 260 8.96 -3.82 9.63
N GLU A 261 8.24 -2.83 9.14
CA GLU A 261 7.00 -2.30 9.72
C GLU A 261 5.83 -2.67 8.81
N VAL A 262 4.61 -2.45 9.30
CA VAL A 262 3.43 -2.62 8.45
C VAL A 262 3.44 -1.59 7.31
N ASP A 263 3.22 -2.09 6.11
CA ASP A 263 2.98 -1.33 4.89
C ASP A 263 1.69 -1.80 4.20
N GLU A 264 1.34 -1.19 3.07
CA GLU A 264 0.12 -1.55 2.35
C GLU A 264 0.11 -3.00 1.88
N TYR A 265 1.28 -3.58 1.60
CA TYR A 265 1.40 -4.97 1.17
C TYR A 265 1.12 -5.91 2.33
N SER A 266 1.75 -5.66 3.47
CA SER A 266 1.60 -6.40 4.70
C SER A 266 0.17 -6.33 5.22
N ALA A 267 -0.45 -5.14 5.22
CA ALA A 267 -1.84 -4.96 5.58
C ALA A 267 -2.80 -5.72 4.63
N MET A 268 -2.52 -5.72 3.32
CA MET A 268 -3.31 -6.48 2.34
C MET A 268 -3.21 -7.99 2.60
N MET A 269 -2.01 -8.53 2.75
CA MET A 269 -1.78 -9.96 2.93
C MET A 269 -2.34 -10.47 4.25
N THR A 270 -2.15 -9.72 5.34
CA THR A 270 -2.62 -10.11 6.68
C THR A 270 -4.12 -9.94 6.85
N GLY A 271 -4.72 -8.91 6.22
CA GLY A 271 -6.15 -8.66 6.26
C GLY A 271 -6.96 -9.54 5.30
N ARG A 272 -6.62 -9.56 4.00
CA ARG A 272 -7.39 -10.28 2.98
C ARG A 272 -6.90 -11.70 2.72
N GLY A 273 -5.59 -11.93 2.81
CA GLY A 273 -5.01 -13.26 2.61
C GLY A 273 -5.24 -14.14 3.83
N MET A 274 -4.73 -13.70 4.98
CA MET A 274 -4.70 -14.49 6.22
C MET A 274 -5.92 -14.29 7.13
N HIS A 275 -6.75 -13.26 6.88
CA HIS A 275 -7.92 -12.92 7.72
C HIS A 275 -7.57 -12.72 9.21
N LEU A 276 -6.38 -12.17 9.49
CA LEU A 276 -5.92 -11.95 10.86
C LEU A 276 -6.40 -10.59 11.37
N VAL A 277 -6.03 -9.53 10.65
CA VAL A 277 -6.20 -8.15 11.09
C VAL A 277 -6.10 -7.22 9.89
N ASN A 278 -6.93 -6.18 9.86
CA ASN A 278 -6.93 -5.18 8.81
C ASN A 278 -6.32 -3.86 9.30
N TYR A 279 -5.06 -3.61 8.94
CA TYR A 279 -4.35 -2.38 9.32
C TYR A 279 -4.51 -1.22 8.32
N CYS A 280 -5.25 -1.42 7.24
CA CYS A 280 -5.55 -0.34 6.31
C CYS A 280 -6.21 0.90 6.95
N PRO A 281 -7.10 0.81 7.95
CA PRO A 281 -7.64 1.99 8.63
C PRO A 281 -6.54 2.82 9.31
N HIS A 282 -5.54 2.15 9.88
CA HIS A 282 -4.40 2.81 10.50
C HIS A 282 -3.46 3.45 9.46
N LEU A 283 -3.13 2.74 8.37
CA LEU A 283 -2.35 3.33 7.28
C LEU A 283 -3.07 4.53 6.64
N THR A 284 -4.40 4.47 6.56
CA THR A 284 -5.25 5.59 6.18
C THR A 284 -5.08 6.76 7.14
N THR A 285 -5.16 6.51 8.45
CA THR A 285 -4.93 7.51 9.50
C THR A 285 -3.60 8.24 9.33
N ILE A 286 -2.49 7.50 9.17
CA ILE A 286 -1.16 8.08 8.96
C ILE A 286 -1.13 8.93 7.69
N ALA A 287 -1.66 8.39 6.58
CA ALA A 287 -1.67 9.10 5.31
C ALA A 287 -2.47 10.42 5.40
N LEU A 288 -3.63 10.42 6.05
CA LEU A 288 -4.46 11.63 6.20
C LEU A 288 -3.78 12.69 7.07
N ARG A 289 -3.08 12.29 8.14
CA ARG A 289 -2.28 13.21 8.97
C ARG A 289 -1.15 13.89 8.19
N GLN A 290 -0.61 13.21 7.18
CA GLN A 290 0.45 13.76 6.32
C GLN A 290 -0.09 14.71 5.23
N ARG A 291 -1.41 14.72 4.97
CA ARG A 291 -2.05 15.59 3.97
C ARG A 291 -2.24 17.01 4.50
N THR A 292 -1.16 17.79 4.48
CA THR A 292 -1.20 19.23 4.80
C THR A 292 -2.00 20.06 3.80
N ASP A 293 -2.18 19.56 2.58
CA ASP A 293 -2.98 20.16 1.52
C ASP A 293 -4.49 19.96 1.71
N VAL A 294 -4.91 19.20 2.72
CA VAL A 294 -6.31 18.93 3.04
C VAL A 294 -6.60 19.31 4.50
N PRO A 295 -6.75 20.61 4.82
CA PRO A 295 -6.77 21.12 6.19
C PRO A 295 -7.87 20.53 7.10
N PHE A 296 -9.00 20.10 6.53
CA PHE A 296 -10.09 19.51 7.33
C PHE A 296 -9.73 18.14 7.94
N LEU A 297 -8.66 17.50 7.47
CA LEU A 297 -8.12 16.24 8.01
C LEU A 297 -7.02 16.44 9.06
N ASN A 298 -6.48 17.67 9.18
CA ASN A 298 -5.30 17.97 9.99
C ASN A 298 -5.62 18.88 11.20
N VAL A 299 -6.79 18.68 11.81
CA VAL A 299 -7.28 19.59 12.84
C VAL A 299 -6.80 19.13 14.21
N SER A 300 -5.66 19.68 14.63
CA SER A 300 -5.23 19.74 16.04
C SER A 300 -5.99 20.82 16.84
N ASP A 301 -6.99 21.45 16.23
CA ASP A 301 -7.77 22.53 16.82
C ASP A 301 -9.02 21.96 17.51
N THR A 302 -9.18 22.30 18.79
CA THR A 302 -10.00 21.63 19.81
C THR A 302 -11.52 21.53 19.57
N ASP A 303 -12.03 21.95 18.42
CA ASP A 303 -13.48 22.08 18.14
C ASP A 303 -14.00 21.30 16.91
N PHE A 304 -13.14 20.64 16.12
CA PHE A 304 -13.54 19.68 15.08
C PHE A 304 -12.63 18.46 15.14
N ASN A 305 -12.89 17.58 16.11
CA ASN A 305 -12.30 16.25 16.14
C ASN A 305 -13.01 15.38 15.09
N LEU A 306 -12.64 15.53 13.82
CA LEU A 306 -12.32 14.32 13.07
C LEU A 306 -11.00 13.85 13.69
N SER A 307 -11.07 13.32 14.92
CA SER A 307 -9.96 12.64 15.57
C SER A 307 -9.79 11.41 14.70
N VAL A 308 -9.02 11.57 13.63
CA VAL A 308 -8.47 10.49 12.84
C VAL A 308 -7.43 9.75 13.69
N ASP A 309 -7.46 9.87 15.03
CA ASP A 309 -6.36 9.41 15.86
C ASP A 309 -6.20 7.90 15.75
N GLU A 310 -7.32 7.20 15.56
CA GLU A 310 -7.37 5.77 15.23
C GLU A 310 -8.65 5.45 14.41
N LEU A 311 -8.59 5.53 13.08
CA LEU A 311 -9.65 4.90 12.27
C LEU A 311 -9.63 3.38 12.51
N THR A 312 -10.81 2.77 12.63
CA THR A 312 -10.97 1.34 12.93
C THR A 312 -11.66 0.56 11.82
N VAL A 313 -12.11 1.23 10.76
CA VAL A 313 -12.85 0.63 9.64
C VAL A 313 -12.35 1.17 8.31
N SER A 314 -12.01 0.27 7.38
CA SER A 314 -11.68 0.61 6.00
C SER A 314 -12.98 0.85 5.23
N VAL A 315 -13.05 1.97 4.52
CA VAL A 315 -14.16 2.29 3.62
C VAL A 315 -13.71 2.00 2.19
N GLU A 316 -14.03 0.82 1.68
CA GLU A 316 -13.66 0.42 0.33
C GLU A 316 -14.76 0.79 -0.67
N VAL A 317 -14.47 1.74 -1.55
CA VAL A 317 -15.44 2.25 -2.53
C VAL A 317 -15.02 1.84 -3.94
N THR A 318 -15.92 1.18 -4.65
CA THR A 318 -15.68 0.68 -6.01
C THR A 318 -16.78 1.17 -6.95
N TYR A 319 -16.38 1.82 -8.03
CA TYR A 319 -17.26 2.23 -9.13
C TYR A 319 -17.07 1.27 -10.30
N SER A 320 -18.16 0.66 -10.76
CA SER A 320 -18.14 -0.23 -11.94
C SER A 320 -19.32 0.08 -12.87
N PRO A 321 -19.44 1.32 -13.37
CA PRO A 321 -20.54 1.65 -14.26
C PRO A 321 -20.37 0.99 -15.64
N PRO A 322 -21.45 0.84 -16.42
CA PRO A 322 -21.38 0.32 -17.77
C PRO A 322 -20.59 1.26 -18.70
N GLU A 323 -20.48 0.91 -19.97
CA GLU A 323 -20.02 1.83 -21.00
C GLU A 323 -20.90 3.10 -21.04
N PHE A 324 -20.30 4.22 -21.44
CA PHE A 324 -20.98 5.49 -21.67
C PHE A 324 -20.59 6.04 -23.04
N SER A 325 -21.58 6.47 -23.82
CA SER A 325 -21.35 7.25 -25.04
C SER A 325 -22.35 8.38 -25.14
N ALA A 326 -21.86 9.61 -25.32
CA ALA A 326 -22.70 10.77 -25.56
C ALA A 326 -21.92 11.89 -26.27
N MET A 327 -22.65 12.73 -27.01
CA MET A 327 -22.13 13.98 -27.50
C MET A 327 -22.21 15.05 -26.40
N SER A 328 -21.09 15.69 -26.10
CA SER A 328 -21.00 16.78 -25.12
C SER A 328 -20.02 17.83 -25.63
N CYS A 329 -20.45 19.10 -25.65
CA CYS A 329 -19.66 20.22 -26.16
C CYS A 329 -19.11 19.99 -27.58
N CYS A 330 -19.96 19.49 -28.49
CA CYS A 330 -19.64 19.19 -29.89
C CYS A 330 -18.59 18.09 -30.10
N GLN A 331 -18.26 17.32 -29.06
CA GLN A 331 -17.35 16.18 -29.13
C GLN A 331 -18.08 14.90 -28.72
N ASN A 332 -17.79 13.79 -29.40
CA ASN A 332 -18.27 12.47 -28.99
C ASN A 332 -17.36 11.93 -27.89
N HIS A 333 -17.93 11.64 -26.72
CA HIS A 333 -17.24 11.02 -25.60
C HIS A 333 -17.68 9.58 -25.52
N THR A 334 -16.75 8.65 -25.68
CA THR A 334 -16.98 7.22 -25.44
C THR A 334 -16.02 6.76 -24.37
N VAL A 335 -16.59 6.25 -23.27
CA VAL A 335 -15.84 5.75 -22.13
C VAL A 335 -16.21 4.28 -21.95
N PRO A 336 -15.27 3.34 -22.15
CA PRO A 336 -15.56 1.92 -22.03
C PRO A 336 -15.88 1.56 -20.58
N LYS A 337 -16.56 0.42 -20.40
CA LYS A 337 -16.76 -0.17 -19.07
C LYS A 337 -15.40 -0.33 -18.39
N ASN A 338 -15.24 0.27 -17.21
CA ASN A 338 -14.04 0.14 -16.41
C ASN A 338 -14.39 0.27 -14.92
N THR A 339 -13.52 -0.29 -14.08
CA THR A 339 -13.63 -0.16 -12.63
C THR A 339 -12.69 0.93 -12.13
N ARG A 340 -13.18 1.74 -11.20
CA ARG A 340 -12.40 2.76 -10.47
C ARG A 340 -12.59 2.56 -8.98
N HIS A 341 -11.58 2.92 -8.21
CA HIS A 341 -11.62 2.83 -6.75
C HIS A 341 -11.40 4.23 -6.16
N ALA A 342 -12.10 4.53 -5.07
CA ALA A 342 -11.65 5.61 -4.20
C ALA A 342 -10.43 5.14 -3.41
N ASP A 343 -9.61 6.09 -3.01
CA ASP A 343 -8.33 5.89 -2.37
C ASP A 343 -8.37 6.42 -0.94
N SER A 344 -7.90 5.61 0.00
CA SER A 344 -7.78 5.98 1.42
C SER A 344 -6.88 7.21 1.64
N ARG A 345 -5.93 7.45 0.73
CA ARG A 345 -5.04 8.61 0.75
C ARG A 345 -5.61 9.83 0.03
N PHE A 346 -6.79 9.76 -0.58
CA PHE A 346 -7.42 10.86 -1.35
C PHE A 346 -6.58 11.35 -2.54
N MET A 347 -5.83 10.47 -3.20
CA MET A 347 -5.01 10.81 -4.37
C MET A 347 -5.56 10.25 -5.68
N ALA A 348 -6.45 9.26 -5.61
CA ALA A 348 -7.06 8.69 -6.82
C ALA A 348 -7.83 9.75 -7.62
N MET A 349 -7.51 9.84 -8.90
CA MET A 349 -8.33 10.57 -9.87
C MET A 349 -9.46 9.65 -10.35
N VAL A 350 -10.71 10.03 -10.08
CA VAL A 350 -11.90 9.33 -10.56
C VAL A 350 -12.76 10.31 -11.34
N GLU A 351 -12.91 10.06 -12.63
CA GLU A 351 -13.64 10.93 -13.53
C GLU A 351 -15.17 10.90 -13.22
N PRO A 352 -15.88 12.03 -13.33
CA PRO A 352 -17.31 12.10 -13.03
C PRO A 352 -18.16 11.04 -13.73
N VAL A 353 -17.84 10.70 -14.99
CA VAL A 353 -18.49 9.62 -15.73
C VAL A 353 -18.47 8.29 -14.98
N PHE A 354 -17.40 7.97 -14.23
CA PHE A 354 -17.33 6.73 -13.46
C PHE A 354 -18.19 6.77 -12.19
N THR A 355 -18.33 7.97 -11.61
CA THR A 355 -19.13 8.19 -10.40
C THR A 355 -20.62 8.36 -10.67
N ARG A 356 -21.09 8.25 -11.92
CA ARG A 356 -22.50 8.53 -12.30
C ARG A 356 -23.52 7.57 -11.71
N MET A 357 -23.08 6.41 -11.24
CA MET A 357 -23.90 5.40 -10.58
C MET A 357 -23.41 5.21 -9.15
N THR A 358 -24.33 4.82 -8.26
CA THR A 358 -24.01 4.50 -6.86
C THR A 358 -22.90 3.45 -6.81
N PRO A 359 -21.81 3.70 -6.06
CA PRO A 359 -20.72 2.74 -5.94
C PRO A 359 -21.13 1.54 -5.09
N HIS A 360 -20.38 0.45 -5.24
CA HIS A 360 -20.32 -0.59 -4.24
C HIS A 360 -19.40 -0.13 -3.10
N VAL A 361 -19.90 -0.17 -1.87
CA VAL A 361 -19.11 0.19 -0.68
C VAL A 361 -19.10 -0.99 0.28
N ARG A 362 -17.90 -1.35 0.72
CA ARG A 362 -17.64 -2.40 1.69
C ARG A 362 -16.90 -1.82 2.89
N LEU A 363 -17.41 -2.12 4.07
CA LEU A 363 -16.81 -1.76 5.35
C LEU A 363 -16.01 -2.95 5.88
N VAL A 364 -14.76 -2.71 6.27
CA VAL A 364 -13.88 -3.77 6.78
C VAL A 364 -13.27 -3.32 8.10
N PRO A 365 -13.59 -3.96 9.23
CA PRO A 365 -13.11 -3.54 10.53
C PRO A 365 -11.66 -3.98 10.72
N THR A 366 -10.93 -3.31 11.61
CA THR A 366 -9.57 -3.71 12.02
C THR A 366 -9.52 -5.11 12.64
N PRO A 367 -10.32 -5.43 13.68
CA PRO A 367 -10.37 -6.79 14.19
C PRO A 367 -11.13 -7.68 13.20
N LEU A 368 -10.42 -8.60 12.54
CA LEU A 368 -11.05 -9.61 11.69
C LEU A 368 -11.25 -10.92 12.45
N ARG A 369 -10.20 -11.37 13.14
CA ARG A 369 -10.22 -12.62 13.90
C ARG A 369 -10.81 -12.47 15.30
N ASP A 370 -10.47 -11.37 15.97
CA ASP A 370 -10.77 -11.21 17.41
C ASP A 370 -12.22 -10.77 17.69
N ASP A 371 -12.86 -10.14 16.70
CA ASP A 371 -14.24 -9.69 16.79
C ASP A 371 -15.00 -9.97 15.47
N PRO A 372 -15.33 -11.24 15.20
CA PRO A 372 -16.08 -11.60 13.99
C PRO A 372 -17.49 -11.00 13.97
N TYR A 373 -17.97 -10.46 15.11
CA TYR A 373 -19.28 -9.82 15.26
C TYR A 373 -19.16 -8.30 15.42
N TYR A 374 -18.05 -7.70 14.96
CA TYR A 374 -17.79 -6.26 15.13
C TYR A 374 -19.00 -5.38 14.79
N PHE A 375 -19.76 -5.71 13.75
CA PHE A 375 -20.94 -4.95 13.34
C PHE A 375 -22.24 -5.30 14.09
N ALA A 376 -22.35 -6.45 14.73
CA ALA A 376 -23.62 -7.00 15.23
C ALA A 376 -24.35 -6.10 16.26
N HIS A 377 -23.61 -5.24 16.97
CA HIS A 377 -24.13 -4.34 17.99
C HIS A 377 -23.79 -2.88 17.74
N ARG A 378 -23.28 -2.56 16.54
CA ARG A 378 -22.88 -1.22 16.17
C ARG A 378 -23.74 -0.73 15.03
N MET A 379 -23.93 0.59 14.97
CA MET A 379 -24.63 1.23 13.87
C MET A 379 -23.73 2.32 13.29
N PHE A 380 -23.76 2.45 11.98
CA PHE A 380 -22.90 3.41 11.30
C PHE A 380 -23.70 4.36 10.40
N THR A 381 -23.15 5.55 10.22
CA THR A 381 -23.57 6.54 9.22
C THR A 381 -22.46 6.71 8.20
N LEU A 382 -22.77 6.55 6.92
CA LEU A 382 -21.88 6.93 5.82
C LEU A 382 -22.34 8.25 5.21
N LEU A 383 -21.40 9.18 5.06
CA LEU A 383 -21.57 10.41 4.30
C LEU A 383 -20.64 10.40 3.08
N PHE A 384 -21.15 10.81 1.93
CA PHE A 384 -20.33 11.21 0.78
C PHE A 384 -20.45 12.73 0.65
N VAL A 385 -19.33 13.44 0.78
CA VAL A 385 -19.30 14.91 0.84
C VAL A 385 -18.25 15.49 -0.10
N ASP A 386 -18.56 16.64 -0.68
CA ASP A 386 -17.60 17.48 -1.39
C ASP A 386 -16.94 18.44 -0.39
N VAL A 387 -15.62 18.33 -0.27
CA VAL A 387 -14.80 19.02 0.73
C VAL A 387 -13.94 20.14 0.13
N THR A 388 -14.15 20.47 -1.15
CA THR A 388 -13.23 21.31 -1.92
C THR A 388 -13.11 22.75 -1.41
N GLU A 389 -14.25 23.37 -1.11
CA GLU A 389 -14.29 24.80 -0.75
C GLU A 389 -13.70 25.06 0.65
N GLU A 390 -13.91 24.13 1.58
CA GLU A 390 -13.33 24.16 2.94
C GLU A 390 -11.80 24.05 2.95
N MET A 391 -11.19 23.48 1.91
CA MET A 391 -9.73 23.49 1.80
C MET A 391 -9.15 24.90 1.62
N THR A 392 -9.98 25.88 1.23
CA THR A 392 -9.54 27.26 0.95
C THR A 392 -10.07 28.30 1.92
N ASN A 393 -11.06 27.98 2.75
CA ASN A 393 -11.61 28.90 3.74
C ASN A 393 -12.16 28.13 4.95
N SER A 394 -11.34 27.93 6.00
CA SER A 394 -11.67 27.14 7.19
C SER A 394 -12.72 27.75 8.12
N SER A 395 -13.17 28.98 7.85
CA SER A 395 -14.03 29.75 8.76
C SER A 395 -15.53 29.39 8.70
N GLN A 396 -15.98 28.65 7.69
CA GLN A 396 -17.39 28.30 7.50
C GLN A 396 -17.54 26.84 7.07
N SER A 397 -17.58 25.88 7.99
CA SER A 397 -17.66 24.42 7.71
C SER A 397 -18.91 23.97 6.91
N ASN A 398 -19.02 24.38 5.65
CA ASN A 398 -20.17 24.18 4.77
C ASN A 398 -19.76 23.24 3.63
N TYR A 399 -19.98 21.95 3.85
CA TYR A 399 -19.72 20.90 2.87
C TYR A 399 -20.92 20.76 1.93
N TYR A 400 -20.76 20.09 0.79
CA TYR A 400 -21.93 19.67 0.00
C TYR A 400 -22.14 18.17 0.19
N LEU A 401 -23.30 17.80 0.70
CA LEU A 401 -23.67 16.40 0.86
C LEU A 401 -24.06 15.83 -0.52
N HIS A 402 -23.56 14.64 -0.83
CA HIS A 402 -23.80 13.93 -2.08
C HIS A 402 -24.46 12.57 -1.84
N TRP A 403 -24.33 12.00 -0.65
CA TRP A 403 -25.01 10.75 -0.27
C TRP A 403 -25.03 10.63 1.25
N GLN A 404 -26.13 10.13 1.81
CA GLN A 404 -26.23 9.84 3.23
C GLN A 404 -26.97 8.53 3.46
N VAL A 405 -26.33 7.63 4.20
CA VAL A 405 -26.90 6.35 4.65
C VAL A 405 -26.69 6.25 6.15
N ILE A 406 -27.75 6.02 6.90
CA ILE A 406 -27.72 5.86 8.36
C ILE A 406 -28.08 4.44 8.77
N ASN A 407 -27.81 4.08 10.02
CA ASN A 407 -28.24 2.81 10.64
C ASN A 407 -27.70 1.57 9.93
N ILE A 408 -26.51 1.68 9.33
CA ILE A 408 -25.81 0.54 8.71
C ILE A 408 -25.41 -0.42 9.82
N ARG A 409 -25.80 -1.69 9.71
CA ARG A 409 -25.58 -2.73 10.75
C ARG A 409 -24.73 -3.90 10.31
N ASP A 410 -24.38 -3.94 9.03
CA ASP A 410 -23.58 -4.98 8.43
C ASP A 410 -22.40 -4.35 7.68
N PRO A 411 -21.38 -5.16 7.29
CA PRO A 411 -20.28 -4.70 6.45
C PRO A 411 -20.72 -4.05 5.12
N MET A 412 -21.97 -4.25 4.73
CA MET A 412 -22.57 -3.78 3.49
C MET A 412 -23.59 -2.67 3.74
N LEU A 413 -23.57 -1.64 2.89
CA LEU A 413 -24.48 -0.48 3.03
C LEU A 413 -25.96 -0.79 2.80
N GLN A 414 -26.32 -1.89 2.13
CA GLN A 414 -27.74 -2.16 1.82
C GLN A 414 -28.60 -2.37 3.07
N THR A 415 -27.97 -2.53 4.24
CA THR A 415 -28.66 -2.70 5.53
C THR A 415 -29.03 -1.38 6.19
N GLY A 416 -28.47 -0.26 5.71
CA GLY A 416 -28.79 1.07 6.20
C GLY A 416 -29.97 1.72 5.49
N ASN A 417 -30.47 2.81 6.08
CA ASN A 417 -31.51 3.65 5.52
C ASN A 417 -30.86 4.82 4.76
N THR A 418 -31.13 4.91 3.46
CA THR A 418 -30.69 6.07 2.65
C THR A 418 -31.61 7.26 2.94
N THR A 419 -31.08 8.34 3.49
CA THR A 419 -31.82 9.58 3.82
C THR A 419 -31.56 10.69 2.81
N MET A 420 -30.42 10.64 2.11
CA MET A 420 -30.16 11.43 0.91
C MET A 420 -29.67 10.49 -0.18
N GLY A 421 -30.34 10.50 -1.34
CA GLY A 421 -29.96 9.66 -2.48
C GLY A 421 -28.57 9.99 -3.02
N TYR A 422 -27.93 8.99 -3.62
CA TYR A 422 -26.57 9.15 -4.16
C TYR A 422 -26.54 10.11 -5.36
N LEU A 423 -25.63 11.08 -5.29
CA LEU A 423 -25.28 12.01 -6.33
C LEU A 423 -23.78 11.89 -6.61
N GLY A 424 -23.42 11.50 -7.84
CA GLY A 424 -22.02 11.35 -8.25
C GLY A 424 -21.20 12.65 -8.16
N SER A 425 -19.92 12.59 -8.47
CA SER A 425 -19.07 13.78 -8.54
C SER A 425 -19.66 14.78 -9.53
N MET A 426 -19.88 16.02 -9.07
CA MET A 426 -20.38 17.12 -9.91
C MET A 426 -19.35 18.25 -9.95
N VAL A 427 -18.41 18.15 -10.88
CA VAL A 427 -17.37 19.17 -10.97
C VAL A 427 -17.91 20.38 -11.71
N THR A 428 -17.95 21.53 -11.04
CA THR A 428 -18.29 22.83 -11.64
C THR A 428 -17.10 23.37 -12.42
N PHE A 429 -17.34 24.01 -13.57
CA PHE A 429 -16.33 24.59 -14.47
C PHE A 429 -15.79 25.93 -13.94
N SER A 430 -15.24 25.92 -12.73
CA SER A 430 -14.67 27.09 -12.09
C SER A 430 -13.15 27.11 -12.27
N ALA A 431 -12.62 28.22 -12.78
CA ALA A 431 -11.17 28.46 -12.79
C ALA A 431 -10.56 28.42 -11.38
N LYS A 432 -11.36 28.73 -10.34
CA LYS A 432 -10.92 28.69 -8.94
C LYS A 432 -10.75 27.26 -8.43
N TYR A 433 -11.57 26.32 -8.90
CA TYR A 433 -11.58 24.92 -8.44
C TYR A 433 -11.63 23.97 -9.65
N PRO A 434 -10.52 23.83 -10.41
CA PRO A 434 -10.47 22.98 -11.59
C PRO A 434 -10.55 21.48 -11.24
N LYS A 435 -10.38 21.14 -9.96
CA LYS A 435 -10.55 19.79 -9.41
C LYS A 435 -11.34 19.91 -8.12
N ARG A 436 -12.13 18.88 -7.81
CA ARG A 436 -12.90 18.78 -6.58
C ARG A 436 -12.53 17.51 -5.83
N ILE A 437 -12.42 17.61 -4.52
CA ILE A 437 -12.12 16.48 -3.63
C ILE A 437 -13.42 16.03 -3.00
N TYR A 438 -13.65 14.72 -3.04
CA TYR A 438 -14.80 14.09 -2.43
C TYR A 438 -14.36 13.09 -1.38
N ALA A 439 -15.07 13.08 -0.26
CA ALA A 439 -14.79 12.25 0.90
C ALA A 439 -15.96 11.34 1.22
N TYR A 440 -15.67 10.06 1.43
CA TYR A 440 -16.50 9.12 2.15
C TYR A 440 -16.07 9.14 3.61
N LEU A 441 -17.00 9.52 4.49
CA LEU A 441 -16.78 9.60 5.93
C LEU A 441 -17.72 8.62 6.62
N LEU A 442 -17.16 7.70 7.39
CA LEU A 442 -17.91 6.72 8.17
C LEU A 442 -17.85 7.09 9.64
N TYR A 443 -19.02 7.15 10.27
CA TYR A 443 -19.18 7.43 11.68
C TYR A 443 -19.90 6.28 12.40
N GLU A 444 -19.46 5.95 13.60
CA GLU A 444 -20.20 5.11 14.54
C GLU A 444 -21.26 5.94 15.26
N GLN A 445 -22.47 5.38 15.36
CA GLN A 445 -23.62 5.97 16.01
C GLN A 445 -23.75 5.43 17.45
N ARG A 446 -24.27 6.26 18.37
CA ARG A 446 -24.60 5.81 19.74
C ARG A 446 -25.95 5.10 19.85
N GLY A 447 -26.77 5.17 18.81
CA GLY A 447 -28.13 4.65 18.80
C GLY A 447 -28.79 4.87 17.45
N LEU A 448 -30.01 4.34 17.31
CA LEU A 448 -30.77 4.43 16.06
C LEU A 448 -31.06 5.89 15.73
N LEU A 449 -30.74 6.31 14.51
CA LEU A 449 -31.10 7.61 13.98
C LEU A 449 -32.37 7.52 13.14
N THR A 450 -33.15 8.59 13.11
CA THR A 450 -34.33 8.75 12.25
C THR A 450 -34.04 9.75 11.14
N SER A 451 -34.76 9.66 10.02
CA SER A 451 -34.63 10.60 8.89
C SER A 451 -34.85 12.05 9.31
N ASP A 452 -35.77 12.30 10.24
CA ASP A 452 -36.06 13.64 10.74
C ASP A 452 -34.91 14.22 11.56
N GLN A 453 -34.24 13.38 12.35
CA GLN A 453 -33.05 13.80 13.10
C GLN A 453 -31.93 14.23 12.18
N VAL A 454 -31.70 13.51 11.07
CA VAL A 454 -30.58 13.76 10.14
C VAL A 454 -30.93 14.68 8.97
N GLY A 455 -32.17 15.18 8.92
CA GLY A 455 -32.73 15.94 7.81
C GLY A 455 -32.30 17.42 7.78
N SER A 456 -33.27 18.32 7.61
CA SER A 456 -33.06 19.74 7.30
C SER A 456 -32.33 20.54 8.37
N ASN A 457 -32.17 20.04 9.59
CA ASN A 457 -31.47 20.75 10.67
C ASN A 457 -29.96 20.93 10.41
N PHE A 458 -29.40 20.15 9.49
CA PHE A 458 -27.99 20.19 9.13
C PHE A 458 -27.75 20.63 7.69
N SER A 459 -28.81 20.73 6.91
CA SER A 459 -28.79 21.17 5.51
C SER A 459 -29.35 22.58 5.42
N GLY A 460 -28.76 23.45 4.58
CA GLY A 460 -29.30 24.80 4.36
C GLY A 460 -30.76 24.79 3.91
N ALA A 461 -31.55 25.79 4.36
CA ALA A 461 -33.00 25.90 4.12
C ALA A 461 -33.40 26.00 2.63
N ALA A 462 -32.45 26.31 1.75
CA ALA A 462 -32.60 26.25 0.31
C ALA A 462 -31.32 25.65 -0.29
N CYS A 463 -31.42 24.51 -0.96
CA CYS A 463 -30.37 24.04 -1.84
C CYS A 463 -30.44 24.95 -3.07
N PRO A 464 -29.43 25.82 -3.30
CA PRO A 464 -29.56 26.88 -4.28
C PRO A 464 -29.83 26.31 -5.67
N MET A 465 -30.96 26.70 -6.26
CA MET A 465 -31.18 26.53 -7.70
C MET A 465 -30.05 27.25 -8.45
N PRO A 466 -29.43 26.62 -9.47
CA PRO A 466 -29.96 25.51 -10.25
C PRO A 466 -29.41 24.13 -9.84
N ILE A 467 -28.79 24.00 -8.66
CA ILE A 467 -28.17 22.76 -8.22
C ILE A 467 -29.10 22.00 -7.29
N GLU A 468 -30.21 21.50 -7.84
CA GLU A 468 -31.03 20.50 -7.17
C GLU A 468 -30.13 19.36 -6.66
N GLY A 469 -30.08 19.18 -5.34
CA GLY A 469 -29.29 18.13 -4.68
C GLY A 469 -27.94 18.55 -4.10
N ARG A 470 -27.46 19.79 -4.27
CA ARG A 470 -26.27 20.30 -3.54
C ARG A 470 -26.68 21.21 -2.39
N CYS A 471 -27.05 20.58 -1.29
CA CYS A 471 -27.38 21.31 -0.08
C CYS A 471 -26.08 21.54 0.70
N SER A 472 -25.84 22.80 1.07
CA SER A 472 -24.82 23.10 2.07
C SER A 472 -25.14 22.30 3.33
N PHE A 473 -24.14 21.63 3.88
CA PHE A 473 -24.25 20.67 4.96
C PHE A 473 -23.25 21.01 6.05
N ASN A 474 -23.75 21.28 7.25
CA ASN A 474 -22.92 21.58 8.41
C ASN A 474 -22.47 20.27 9.07
N LEU A 475 -21.39 19.69 8.55
CA LEU A 475 -20.83 18.42 9.03
C LEU A 475 -20.42 18.50 10.51
N ARG A 476 -19.87 19.63 10.96
CA ARG A 476 -19.46 19.84 12.35
C ARG A 476 -20.65 19.75 13.29
N LYS A 477 -21.73 20.47 12.97
CA LYS A 477 -22.97 20.44 13.74
C LYS A 477 -23.60 19.04 13.69
N PHE A 478 -23.62 18.40 12.52
CA PHE A 478 -24.11 17.03 12.36
C PHE A 478 -23.40 16.04 13.27
N GLN A 479 -22.07 16.04 13.25
CA GLN A 479 -21.25 15.16 14.07
C GLN A 479 -21.46 15.44 15.56
N LYS A 480 -21.42 16.71 15.97
CA LYS A 480 -21.51 17.13 17.37
C LYS A 480 -22.90 16.86 17.97
N ASP A 481 -23.97 17.29 17.30
CA ASP A 481 -25.33 17.20 17.83
C ASP A 481 -25.83 15.75 17.88
N LEU A 482 -25.36 14.90 16.96
CA LEU A 482 -25.69 13.47 16.92
C LEU A 482 -24.66 12.60 17.66
N ASN A 483 -23.61 13.22 18.21
CA ASN A 483 -22.58 12.56 19.01
C ASN A 483 -21.92 11.38 18.28
N LEU A 484 -21.53 11.63 17.03
CA LEU A 484 -20.96 10.66 16.10
C LEU A 484 -19.44 10.57 16.25
N THR A 485 -18.92 9.35 16.22
CA THR A 485 -17.48 9.08 16.30
C THR A 485 -16.94 8.71 14.93
N PRO A 486 -15.93 9.41 14.37
CA PRO A 486 -15.33 9.03 13.09
C PRO A 486 -14.60 7.68 13.24
N VAL A 487 -14.83 6.75 12.32
CA VAL A 487 -14.24 5.39 12.36
C VAL A 487 -13.66 4.94 11.03
N GLY A 488 -13.99 5.60 9.92
CA GLY A 488 -13.43 5.27 8.61
C GLY A 488 -13.48 6.43 7.63
N ALA A 489 -12.56 6.44 6.68
CA ALA A 489 -12.49 7.46 5.63
C ALA A 489 -11.96 6.86 4.31
N SER A 490 -12.36 7.45 3.20
CA SER A 490 -11.82 7.20 1.86
C SER A 490 -12.20 8.37 0.94
N GLY A 491 -11.56 8.55 -0.19
CA GLY A 491 -11.96 9.61 -1.11
C GLY A 491 -11.26 9.61 -2.45
N HIS A 492 -11.64 10.57 -3.27
CA HIS A 492 -11.06 10.73 -4.60
C HIS A 492 -11.11 12.18 -5.05
N ILE A 493 -10.32 12.48 -6.07
CA ILE A 493 -10.28 13.75 -6.76
C ILE A 493 -11.01 13.57 -8.09
N SER A 494 -11.89 14.49 -8.46
CA SER A 494 -12.51 14.52 -9.78
C SER A 494 -12.20 15.83 -10.49
N ALA A 495 -11.98 15.74 -11.80
CA ALA A 495 -11.87 16.87 -12.71
C ALA A 495 -13.03 16.85 -13.73
N PRO A 496 -13.33 17.97 -14.41
CA PRO A 496 -14.39 18.00 -15.40
C PRO A 496 -14.10 17.07 -16.60
N ASP A 497 -15.15 16.45 -17.13
CA ASP A 497 -15.14 15.52 -18.25
C ASP A 497 -16.40 15.70 -19.14
N GLY A 498 -16.54 14.93 -20.21
CA GLY A 498 -17.70 15.02 -21.11
C GLY A 498 -19.05 14.81 -20.41
N TRP A 499 -19.10 13.91 -19.43
CA TRP A 499 -20.32 13.61 -18.65
C TRP A 499 -20.73 14.77 -17.75
N SER A 500 -19.82 15.29 -16.94
CA SER A 500 -20.09 16.44 -16.07
C SER A 500 -20.49 17.68 -16.85
N ARG A 501 -19.93 17.90 -18.06
CA ARG A 501 -20.36 18.97 -18.99
C ARG A 501 -21.79 18.79 -19.46
N LEU A 502 -22.14 17.56 -19.83
CA LEU A 502 -23.50 17.20 -20.22
C LEU A 502 -24.48 17.43 -19.07
N GLN A 503 -24.13 16.99 -17.86
CA GLN A 503 -24.95 17.18 -16.66
C GLN A 503 -25.09 18.65 -16.27
N GLY A 504 -24.01 19.45 -16.37
CA GLY A 504 -24.04 20.88 -16.12
C GLY A 504 -25.08 21.59 -16.97
N HIS A 505 -25.13 21.29 -18.27
CA HIS A 505 -26.14 21.88 -19.14
C HIS A 505 -27.55 21.27 -18.94
N MET A 506 -27.66 19.94 -18.94
CA MET A 506 -28.97 19.26 -18.98
C MET A 506 -29.70 19.23 -17.64
N LYS A 507 -28.97 19.11 -16.52
CA LYS A 507 -29.56 19.00 -15.18
C LYS A 507 -29.43 20.27 -14.36
N LEU A 508 -28.29 20.96 -14.47
CA LEU A 508 -28.02 22.17 -13.68
C LEU A 508 -28.41 23.45 -14.42
N GLY A 509 -29.09 23.36 -15.56
CA GLY A 509 -29.53 24.51 -16.35
C GLY A 509 -28.41 25.46 -16.75
N MET A 510 -27.14 25.04 -16.71
CA MET A 510 -26.03 25.91 -17.06
C MET A 510 -26.09 26.25 -18.55
N PRO A 511 -25.78 27.49 -18.95
CA PRO A 511 -25.59 27.82 -20.36
C PRO A 511 -24.53 26.90 -20.96
N LYS A 512 -24.76 26.40 -22.20
CA LYS A 512 -23.80 25.52 -22.88
C LYS A 512 -22.43 26.19 -23.01
N SER A 513 -22.40 27.49 -23.28
CA SER A 513 -21.16 28.28 -23.34
C SER A 513 -20.35 28.24 -22.04
N SER A 514 -21.02 28.22 -20.88
CA SER A 514 -20.37 28.08 -19.57
C SER A 514 -19.97 26.64 -19.27
N ALA A 515 -20.81 25.66 -19.61
CA ALA A 515 -20.49 24.24 -19.40
C ALA A 515 -19.36 23.74 -20.32
N CYS A 516 -19.23 24.34 -21.51
CA CYS A 516 -18.23 24.01 -22.51
C CYS A 516 -17.06 24.98 -22.55
N LEU A 517 -16.91 25.82 -21.51
CA LEU A 517 -15.74 26.69 -21.35
C LEU A 517 -14.47 25.82 -21.41
N ASP A 518 -13.50 26.28 -22.21
CA ASP A 518 -12.21 25.64 -22.48
C ASP A 518 -12.25 24.33 -23.30
N VAL A 519 -13.39 23.96 -23.90
CA VAL A 519 -13.43 22.86 -24.87
C VAL A 519 -12.95 23.35 -26.22
N LYS A 520 -11.84 22.78 -26.70
CA LYS A 520 -11.32 23.06 -28.03
C LYS A 520 -12.38 22.75 -29.10
N ASP A 521 -12.55 23.66 -30.05
CA ASP A 521 -13.47 23.53 -31.20
C ASP A 521 -14.97 23.50 -30.83
N TYR A 522 -15.34 23.90 -29.62
CA TYR A 522 -16.74 24.10 -29.24
C TYR A 522 -17.34 25.35 -29.91
N SER A 523 -18.55 25.22 -30.46
CA SER A 523 -19.38 26.33 -30.94
C SER A 523 -20.86 26.08 -30.63
N ASP A 524 -21.67 27.14 -30.57
CA ASP A 524 -23.13 27.05 -30.41
C ASP A 524 -23.82 27.82 -31.55
N PRO A 525 -24.49 27.15 -32.52
CA PRO A 525 -24.67 25.70 -32.61
C PRO A 525 -23.36 24.96 -32.93
N CYS A 526 -23.30 23.66 -32.59
CA CYS A 526 -22.14 22.83 -32.93
C CYS A 526 -21.86 22.84 -34.43
N PRO A 527 -20.59 22.77 -34.86
CA PRO A 527 -20.26 22.71 -36.27
C PRO A 527 -20.96 21.48 -36.84
N LYS A 528 -21.66 21.64 -37.97
CA LYS A 528 -22.13 20.47 -38.71
C LYS A 528 -20.88 19.69 -39.08
N ILE A 529 -20.72 18.49 -38.53
CA ILE A 529 -19.74 17.53 -39.02
C ILE A 529 -20.06 17.42 -40.51
N PRO A 530 -19.13 17.71 -41.43
CA PRO A 530 -19.37 17.47 -42.84
C PRO A 530 -19.80 16.01 -42.92
N GLU A 531 -21.03 15.76 -43.37
CA GLU A 531 -21.38 14.44 -43.84
C GLU A 531 -20.30 14.15 -44.87
N CYS A 532 -19.41 13.19 -44.56
CA CYS A 532 -18.64 12.56 -45.61
C CYS A 532 -19.71 11.99 -46.53
N THR A 533 -20.10 12.78 -47.53
CA THR A 533 -20.74 12.26 -48.71
C THR A 533 -19.81 11.15 -49.13
N SER A 534 -20.26 9.92 -48.92
CA SER A 534 -19.79 8.76 -49.64
C SER A 534 -20.15 8.99 -51.11
N GLY A 535 -19.52 9.99 -51.71
CA GLY A 535 -19.31 10.14 -53.12
C GLY A 535 -18.35 9.02 -53.49
N VAL A 536 -18.88 7.81 -53.55
CA VAL A 536 -18.41 6.84 -54.52
C VAL A 536 -18.73 7.46 -55.88
N THR A 537 -17.89 8.41 -56.32
CA THR A 537 -17.64 8.56 -57.74
C THR A 537 -17.02 7.24 -58.15
N SER A 538 -17.86 6.39 -58.75
CA SER A 538 -17.44 5.25 -59.53
C SER A 538 -16.31 5.70 -60.45
N LEU A 539 -15.08 5.37 -60.10
CA LEU A 539 -13.97 5.39 -61.04
C LEU A 539 -14.37 4.45 -62.18
N PRO A 540 -14.25 4.86 -63.46
CA PRO A 540 -14.49 3.97 -64.57
C PRO A 540 -13.55 2.75 -64.50
N PRO A 541 -13.97 1.57 -64.99
CA PRO A 541 -13.17 0.36 -64.88
C PRO A 541 -11.84 0.56 -65.62
N LEU A 542 -10.74 0.60 -64.87
CA LEU A 542 -9.41 0.48 -65.42
C LEU A 542 -9.27 -0.96 -65.93
N ASN A 543 -9.13 -1.07 -67.25
CA ASN A 543 -8.85 -2.29 -67.98
C ASN A 543 -7.77 -3.12 -67.28
N MET A 544 -8.14 -4.33 -66.88
CA MET A 544 -7.19 -5.40 -66.57
C MET A 544 -6.50 -5.84 -67.86
N ALA A 545 -5.33 -5.27 -68.13
CA ALA A 545 -4.32 -5.91 -68.97
C ALA A 545 -2.93 -5.46 -68.51
N ALA A 546 -2.08 -6.47 -68.25
CA ALA A 546 -0.62 -6.42 -68.10
C ALA A 546 -0.04 -6.00 -66.73
N LEU A 547 0.30 -7.02 -65.92
CA LEU A 547 1.65 -7.36 -65.38
C LEU A 547 1.40 -8.36 -64.22
N VAL A 548 1.48 -9.68 -64.37
CA VAL A 548 2.67 -10.53 -64.61
C VAL A 548 3.83 -10.22 -63.66
N VAL A 549 3.95 -11.06 -62.62
CA VAL A 549 5.17 -11.69 -62.05
C VAL A 549 6.24 -10.70 -61.54
N VAL A 550 6.65 -10.72 -60.26
CA VAL A 550 7.62 -11.67 -59.70
C VAL A 550 7.46 -11.72 -58.18
N SER A 551 7.16 -12.91 -57.66
CA SER A 551 7.47 -13.33 -56.30
C SER A 551 8.86 -13.99 -56.33
N VAL A 552 9.85 -13.46 -55.61
CA VAL A 552 11.07 -14.21 -55.27
C VAL A 552 11.37 -14.03 -53.79
N LEU A 553 11.27 -15.15 -53.09
CA LEU A 553 11.92 -15.48 -51.83
C LEU A 553 13.44 -15.27 -51.93
N VAL A 554 14.05 -14.60 -50.95
CA VAL A 554 15.38 -15.01 -50.45
C VAL A 554 15.42 -14.83 -48.93
N SER A 555 15.33 -15.97 -48.25
CA SER A 555 15.93 -16.21 -46.93
C SER A 555 17.42 -16.50 -47.10
N LEU A 556 18.30 -15.95 -46.24
CA LEU A 556 19.43 -16.64 -45.56
C LEU A 556 20.46 -15.68 -44.92
N SER A 557 20.52 -15.72 -43.59
CA SER A 557 21.68 -15.92 -42.70
C SER A 557 22.97 -15.05 -42.73
N VAL A 558 23.46 -14.81 -41.50
CA VAL A 558 24.83 -14.49 -41.01
C VAL A 558 25.22 -13.01 -40.90
N PHE A 559 25.15 -12.47 -39.68
CA PHE A 559 26.31 -12.23 -38.79
C PHE A 559 25.87 -12.10 -37.33
#